data_AF-A0A2K2RIM7-F1
#
_entry.id   AF-A0A2K2RIM7-F1
#
_cell.length_a   1.000
_cell.length_b   1.000
_cell.length_c   1.000
_cell.angle_alpha   90.00
_cell.angle_beta   90.00
_cell.angle_gamma   90.00
#
_symmetry.space_group_name_H-M   'P 1'
#
loop_
_entity.id
_entity.type
_entity.pdbx_description
1 polymer ?
#
loop_
_entity_poly.entity_id
_entity_poly.type
_entity_poly.pdbx_seq_one_letter_code
_entity_poly.pdbx_strand_id
1 'polypeptide(L)'
;MSVEHIAVIVLAVEVVVMVAARVGTERRHWNHAEGRGPAPQAREDLTFVPAALYGIAAASMAVGALTASVEPTLEALATVAVFGVLLPAFTANAVLRLSTRGGRTAVTPGLRGLAATVAATGGLVSVGLI
;
A
#
# COMPACT_ATOMS: atom_id res chain seq x y z
N MET A 1 12.24 20.88 4.39
CA MET A 1 12.04 19.44 4.64
C MET A 1 12.75 18.69 3.52
N SER A 2 13.70 17.79 3.80
CA SER A 2 14.40 17.03 2.74
C SER A 2 13.51 15.90 2.20
N VAL A 3 13.89 15.34 1.05
CA VAL A 3 13.17 14.19 0.43
C VAL A 3 13.19 12.98 1.36
N GLU A 4 14.29 12.76 2.08
CA GLU A 4 14.43 11.69 3.08
C GLU A 4 13.37 11.83 4.19
N HIS A 5 13.19 13.05 4.73
CA HIS A 5 12.18 13.30 5.76
C HIS A 5 10.77 13.02 5.24
N ILE A 6 10.48 13.39 3.99
CA ILE A 6 9.19 13.10 3.36
C ILE A 6 9.01 11.59 3.21
N ALA A 7 10.04 10.87 2.81
CA ALA A 7 10.00 9.42 2.65
C ALA A 7 9.76 8.68 3.96
N VAL A 8 10.41 9.10 5.05
CA VAL A 8 10.17 8.54 6.38
C VAL A 8 8.73 8.82 6.86
N ILE A 9 8.21 10.02 6.59
CA ILE A 9 6.81 10.36 6.94
C ILE A 9 5.83 9.48 6.14
N VAL A 10 6.03 9.35 4.84
CA VAL A 10 5.20 8.50 3.98
C VAL A 10 5.25 7.05 4.47
N LEU A 11 6.44 6.52 4.74
CA LEU A 11 6.64 5.18 5.30
C LEU A 11 5.87 4.99 6.61
N ALA A 12 5.94 5.95 7.53
CA ALA A 12 5.20 5.89 8.79
C ALA A 12 3.67 5.87 8.55
N VAL A 13 3.17 6.68 7.62
CA VAL A 13 1.75 6.71 7.24
C VAL A 13 1.32 5.38 6.61
N GLU A 14 2.13 4.81 5.71
CA GLU A 14 1.88 3.49 5.10
C GLU A 14 1.71 2.40 6.15
N VAL A 15 2.64 2.32 7.10
CA VAL A 15 2.57 1.38 8.22
C VAL A 15 1.30 1.58 9.05
N VAL A 16 0.96 2.82 9.41
CA VAL A 16 -0.24 3.12 10.20
C VAL A 16 -1.51 2.69 9.46
N VAL A 17 -1.60 2.96 8.15
CA VAL A 17 -2.76 2.58 7.33
C VAL A 17 -2.88 1.06 7.24
N MET A 18 -1.78 0.35 7.04
CA MET A 18 -1.76 -1.11 7.01
C MET A 18 -2.19 -1.71 8.36
N VAL A 19 -1.68 -1.18 9.47
CA VAL A 19 -2.09 -1.62 10.83
C VAL A 19 -3.57 -1.35 11.05
N ALA A 20 -4.07 -0.16 10.70
CA ALA A 20 -5.49 0.18 10.83
C ALA A 20 -6.37 -0.77 10.02
N ALA A 21 -5.96 -1.11 8.79
CA ALA A 21 -6.68 -2.07 7.98
C ALA A 21 -6.65 -3.48 8.57
N ARG A 22 -5.50 -3.92 9.10
CA ARG A 22 -5.36 -5.23 9.76
C ARG A 22 -6.28 -5.36 10.96
N VAL A 23 -6.29 -4.35 11.83
CA VAL A 23 -7.21 -4.26 12.99
C VAL A 23 -8.66 -4.28 12.51
N GLY A 24 -8.98 -3.57 11.43
CA GLY A 24 -10.31 -3.57 10.82
C GLY A 24 -10.75 -4.95 10.32
N THR A 25 -9.83 -5.74 9.76
CA THR A 25 -10.07 -7.12 9.33
C THR A 25 -10.26 -8.05 10.52
N GLU A 26 -9.39 -7.99 11.52
CA GLU A 26 -9.47 -8.84 12.73
C GLU A 26 -10.76 -8.60 13.51
N ARG A 27 -11.17 -7.33 13.67
CA ARG A 27 -12.45 -6.98 14.32
C ARG A 27 -13.66 -7.62 13.64
N ARG A 28 -13.62 -7.83 12.32
CA ARG A 28 -14.72 -8.50 11.60
C ARG A 28 -14.72 -10.00 11.78
N HIS A 29 -13.53 -10.60 11.80
CA HIS A 29 -13.40 -12.01 12.12
C HIS A 29 -13.97 -12.29 13.52
N TRP A 30 -13.65 -11.43 14.50
CA TRP A 30 -14.25 -11.47 15.83
C TRP A 30 -15.77 -11.29 15.81
N ASN A 31 -16.28 -10.25 15.13
CA ASN A 31 -17.72 -10.02 15.04
C ASN A 31 -18.45 -11.19 14.38
N HIS A 32 -17.87 -11.82 13.37
CA HIS A 32 -18.46 -13.01 12.74
C HIS A 32 -18.45 -14.21 13.69
N ALA A 33 -17.35 -14.46 14.40
CA ALA A 33 -17.26 -15.51 15.42
C ALA A 33 -18.29 -15.33 16.55
N GLU A 34 -18.62 -14.09 16.89
CA GLU A 34 -19.70 -13.75 17.84
C GLU A 34 -21.11 -13.74 17.21
N GLY A 35 -21.25 -14.11 15.93
CA GLY A 35 -22.53 -14.13 15.22
C GLY A 35 -23.08 -12.74 14.85
N ARG A 36 -22.30 -11.67 15.01
CA ARG A 36 -22.70 -10.27 14.81
C ARG A 36 -22.35 -9.71 13.42
N GLY A 37 -22.12 -10.57 12.43
CA GLY A 37 -21.79 -10.10 11.08
C GLY A 37 -21.61 -11.20 10.03
N PRO A 38 -21.50 -10.79 8.75
CA PRO A 38 -21.27 -11.71 7.64
C PRO A 38 -19.90 -12.38 7.76
N ALA A 39 -19.77 -13.56 7.14
CA ALA A 39 -18.50 -14.29 7.08
C ALA A 39 -17.42 -13.49 6.33
N PRO A 40 -16.19 -13.40 6.84
CA PRO A 40 -15.07 -12.79 6.12
C PRO A 40 -14.79 -13.55 4.83
N GLN A 41 -14.61 -12.83 3.72
CA GLN A 41 -14.23 -13.45 2.45
C GLN A 41 -12.70 -13.48 2.31
N ALA A 42 -12.14 -14.56 1.74
CA ALA A 42 -10.70 -14.65 1.51
C ALA A 42 -10.16 -13.50 0.63
N ARG A 43 -10.99 -12.99 -0.29
CA ARG A 43 -10.63 -11.85 -1.14
C ARG A 43 -10.56 -10.53 -0.36
N GLU A 44 -10.97 -10.48 0.90
CA GLU A 44 -10.83 -9.32 1.80
C GLU A 44 -9.49 -9.27 2.52
N ASP A 45 -8.65 -10.31 2.37
CA ASP A 45 -7.32 -10.29 2.95
C ASP A 45 -6.48 -9.16 2.35
N LEU A 46 -5.76 -8.47 3.24
CA LEU A 46 -4.83 -7.39 2.93
C LEU A 46 -3.70 -7.86 2.03
N THR A 47 -3.35 -9.14 2.13
CA THR A 47 -2.30 -9.77 1.32
C THR A 47 -2.72 -9.98 -0.14
N PHE A 48 -4.02 -9.98 -0.43
CA PHE A 48 -4.55 -10.14 -1.78
C PHE A 48 -4.56 -8.80 -2.53
N VAL A 49 -3.36 -8.32 -2.87
CA VAL A 49 -3.13 -7.07 -3.58
C VAL A 49 -3.28 -7.27 -5.10
N PRO A 50 -4.09 -6.45 -5.79
CA PRO A 50 -4.15 -6.47 -7.25
C PRO A 50 -2.78 -6.22 -7.90
N ALA A 51 -2.38 -7.05 -8.86
CA ALA A 51 -1.09 -6.95 -9.56
C ALA A 51 -0.82 -5.56 -10.16
N ALA A 52 -1.87 -4.86 -10.58
CA ALA A 52 -1.77 -3.50 -11.11
C ALA A 52 -1.16 -2.50 -10.11
N LEU A 53 -1.42 -2.65 -8.80
CA LEU A 53 -0.87 -1.73 -7.79
C LEU A 53 0.64 -1.92 -7.62
N TYR A 54 1.14 -3.16 -7.69
CA TYR A 54 2.58 -3.41 -7.72
C TYR A 54 3.21 -2.83 -8.98
N GLY A 55 2.58 -2.99 -10.14
CA GLY A 55 3.06 -2.42 -11.39
C GLY A 55 3.15 -0.89 -11.35
N ILE A 56 2.14 -0.23 -10.77
CA ILE A 56 2.14 1.23 -10.59
C ILE A 56 3.26 1.68 -9.66
N ALA A 57 3.38 1.06 -8.48
CA ALA A 57 4.43 1.38 -7.52
C ALA A 57 5.83 1.20 -8.12
N ALA A 58 6.06 0.06 -8.79
CA ALA A 58 7.32 -0.23 -9.47
C ALA A 58 7.65 0.77 -10.59
N ALA A 59 6.67 1.12 -11.42
CA ALA A 59 6.88 2.11 -12.48
C ALA A 59 7.22 3.49 -11.90
N SER A 60 6.49 3.94 -10.88
CA SER A 60 6.76 5.22 -10.22
C SER A 60 8.10 5.26 -9.50
N MET A 61 8.47 4.16 -8.83
CA MET A 61 9.78 4.03 -8.20
C MET A 61 10.91 4.05 -9.23
N ALA A 62 10.77 3.32 -10.34
CA ALA A 62 11.75 3.34 -11.42
C ALA A 62 11.96 4.75 -11.99
N VAL A 63 10.88 5.50 -12.20
CA VAL A 63 10.96 6.91 -12.63
C VAL A 63 11.74 7.73 -11.61
N GLY A 64 11.42 7.60 -10.32
CA GLY A 64 12.10 8.32 -9.26
C GLY A 64 13.60 8.00 -9.18
N ALA A 65 13.95 6.71 -9.21
CA ALA A 65 15.33 6.23 -9.16
C ALA A 65 16.16 6.76 -10.35
N LEU A 66 15.58 6.78 -11.56
CA LEU A 66 16.21 7.36 -12.75
C LEU A 66 16.45 8.87 -12.58
N THR A 67 15.48 9.61 -12.05
CA THR A 67 15.64 11.05 -11.84
C THR A 67 16.67 11.40 -10.76
N ALA A 68 16.82 10.55 -9.75
CA ALA A 68 17.80 10.73 -8.67
C ALA A 68 19.17 10.08 -8.98
N SER A 69 19.32 9.41 -10.14
CA SER A 69 20.55 8.71 -10.52
C SER A 69 21.01 7.69 -9.47
N VAL A 70 20.07 6.94 -8.91
CA VAL A 70 20.35 5.89 -7.91
C VAL A 70 21.20 4.78 -8.54
N GLU A 71 22.29 4.42 -7.85
CA GLU A 71 23.15 3.33 -8.28
C GLU A 71 22.53 1.96 -7.94
N PRO A 72 22.45 1.01 -8.90
CA PRO A 72 21.75 -0.26 -8.72
C PRO A 72 22.60 -1.27 -7.92
N THR A 73 22.84 -0.98 -6.65
CA THR A 73 23.46 -1.91 -5.71
C THR A 73 22.43 -2.95 -5.22
N LEU A 74 22.90 -4.08 -4.68
CA LEU A 74 22.00 -5.10 -4.13
C LEU A 74 21.15 -4.54 -2.97
N GLU A 75 21.74 -3.68 -2.15
CA GLU A 75 21.07 -2.98 -1.05
C GLU A 75 19.97 -2.04 -1.58
N ALA A 76 20.29 -1.20 -2.57
CA ALA A 76 19.31 -0.33 -3.20
C ALA A 76 18.16 -1.14 -3.80
N LEU A 77 18.44 -2.25 -4.49
CA LEU A 77 17.41 -3.12 -5.06
C LEU A 77 16.51 -3.75 -3.98
N ALA A 78 17.08 -4.16 -2.84
CA ALA A 78 16.30 -4.68 -1.72
C ALA A 78 15.37 -3.60 -1.13
N THR A 79 15.90 -2.38 -0.93
CA THR A 79 15.14 -1.22 -0.45
C THR A 79 14.02 -0.84 -1.42
N VAL A 80 14.30 -0.78 -2.73
CA VAL A 80 13.33 -0.55 -3.80
C VAL A 80 12.21 -1.59 -3.76
N ALA A 81 12.55 -2.87 -3.67
CA ALA A 81 11.56 -3.94 -3.71
C ALA A 81 10.60 -3.86 -2.51
N VAL A 82 11.13 -3.66 -1.30
CA VAL A 82 10.33 -3.62 -0.08
C VAL A 82 9.57 -2.31 0.05
N PHE A 83 10.27 -1.19 0.03
CA PHE A 83 9.71 0.12 0.38
C PHE A 83 9.19 0.91 -0.82
N GLY A 84 9.67 0.60 -2.03
CA GLY A 84 9.19 1.26 -3.25
C GLY A 84 8.14 0.50 -4.04
N VAL A 85 7.94 -0.79 -3.76
CA VAL A 85 6.98 -1.62 -4.51
C VAL A 85 6.00 -2.34 -3.61
N LEU A 86 6.49 -3.19 -2.71
CA LEU A 86 5.62 -4.03 -1.89
C LEU A 86 4.78 -3.17 -0.94
N LEU A 87 5.42 -2.33 -0.14
CA LEU A 87 4.75 -1.55 0.89
C LEU A 87 3.74 -0.52 0.34
N PRO A 88 4.05 0.26 -0.72
CA PRO A 88 3.08 1.16 -1.32
C PRO A 88 1.87 0.44 -1.91
N ALA A 89 2.08 -0.74 -2.52
CA ALA A 89 1.00 -1.54 -3.08
C ALA A 89 0.09 -2.15 -1.99
N PHE A 90 0.68 -2.65 -0.89
CA PHE A 90 -0.08 -3.08 0.29
C PHE A 90 -0.88 -1.93 0.89
N THR A 91 -0.28 -0.75 1.02
CA THR A 91 -0.95 0.43 1.55
C THR A 91 -2.11 0.86 0.66
N ALA A 92 -1.91 0.90 -0.65
CA ALA A 92 -2.97 1.20 -1.60
C ALA A 92 -4.15 0.21 -1.51
N ASN A 93 -3.85 -1.09 -1.38
CA ASN A 93 -4.89 -2.10 -1.13
C ASN A 93 -5.56 -1.88 0.23
N ALA A 94 -4.81 -1.56 1.29
CA ALA A 94 -5.35 -1.27 2.61
C ALA A 94 -6.33 -0.09 2.57
N VAL A 95 -6.02 0.98 1.84
CA VAL A 95 -6.94 2.10 1.60
C VAL A 95 -8.23 1.63 0.91
N LEU A 96 -8.14 0.79 -0.12
CA LEU A 96 -9.33 0.22 -0.76
C LEU A 96 -10.16 -0.59 0.23
N ARG A 97 -9.52 -1.43 1.06
CA ARG A 97 -10.24 -2.26 2.04
C ARG A 97 -10.85 -1.44 3.16
N LEU A 98 -10.19 -0.41 3.66
CA LEU A 98 -10.79 0.50 4.63
C LEU A 98 -11.98 1.23 4.02
N SER A 99 -11.82 1.79 2.82
CA SER A 99 -12.85 2.58 2.13
C SER A 99 -14.08 1.77 1.73
N THR A 100 -13.88 0.50 1.35
CA THR A 100 -14.99 -0.39 0.94
C THR A 100 -15.66 -1.10 2.10
N ARG A 101 -15.27 -0.77 3.34
CA ARG A 101 -15.54 -1.60 4.52
C ARG A 101 -15.31 -3.06 4.14
N GLY A 102 -14.08 -3.36 3.73
CA GLY A 102 -13.54 -4.66 3.32
C GLY A 102 -14.49 -5.38 2.38
N GLY A 103 -14.77 -4.79 1.22
CA GLY A 103 -15.60 -5.42 0.19
C GLY A 103 -17.12 -5.39 0.40
N ARG A 104 -17.63 -4.83 1.51
CA ARG A 104 -19.08 -4.64 1.69
C ARG A 104 -19.67 -3.61 0.73
N THR A 105 -18.85 -2.68 0.23
CA THR A 105 -19.22 -1.76 -0.85
C THR A 105 -18.33 -2.00 -2.06
N ALA A 106 -18.89 -1.74 -3.25
CA ALA A 106 -18.16 -1.89 -4.50
C ALA A 106 -17.01 -0.88 -4.61
N VAL A 107 -15.90 -1.32 -5.22
CA VAL A 107 -14.78 -0.44 -5.54
C VAL A 107 -15.18 0.45 -6.72
N THR A 108 -15.37 1.74 -6.46
CA THR A 108 -15.69 2.74 -7.49
C THR A 108 -14.44 3.13 -8.30
N PRO A 109 -14.59 3.68 -9.52
CA PRO A 109 -13.46 4.18 -10.30
C PRO A 109 -12.62 5.23 -9.56
N GLY A 110 -13.26 6.12 -8.78
CA GLY A 110 -12.56 7.11 -7.97
C GLY A 110 -11.68 6.47 -6.89
N LEU A 111 -12.16 5.42 -6.21
CA LEU A 111 -11.35 4.67 -5.25
C LEU A 111 -10.16 3.95 -5.91
N ARG A 112 -10.34 3.44 -7.14
CA ARG A 112 -9.21 2.87 -7.91
C ARG A 112 -8.17 3.93 -8.23
N GLY A 113 -8.62 5.13 -8.63
CA GLY A 113 -7.75 6.28 -8.87
C GLY A 113 -6.96 6.65 -7.63
N LEU A 114 -7.63 6.78 -6.47
CA LEU A 114 -6.97 7.07 -5.20
C LEU A 114 -5.94 6.00 -4.81
N ALA A 115 -6.28 4.71 -4.96
CA ALA A 115 -5.33 3.63 -4.68
C ALA A 115 -4.12 3.66 -5.63
N ALA A 116 -4.34 3.94 -6.91
CA ALA A 116 -3.26 4.15 -7.87
C ALA A 116 -2.36 5.34 -7.48
N THR A 117 -2.95 6.45 -7.03
CA THR A 117 -2.20 7.60 -6.53
C THR A 117 -1.38 7.23 -5.29
N VAL A 118 -1.94 6.52 -4.32
CA VAL A 118 -1.21 6.06 -3.12
C VAL A 118 -0.02 5.17 -3.52
N ALA A 119 -0.24 4.18 -4.39
CA ALA A 119 0.82 3.29 -4.86
C ALA A 119 1.93 4.06 -5.60
N ALA A 120 1.54 4.99 -6.49
CA ALA A 120 2.48 5.80 -7.27
C ALA A 120 3.28 6.75 -6.38
N THR A 121 2.62 7.43 -5.44
CA THR A 121 3.28 8.37 -4.52
C THR A 121 4.22 7.64 -3.57
N GLY A 122 3.81 6.53 -2.96
CA GLY A 122 4.69 5.73 -2.11
C GLY A 122 5.91 5.23 -2.88
N GLY A 123 5.69 4.67 -4.08
CA GLY A 123 6.79 4.22 -4.94
C GLY A 123 7.75 5.35 -5.31
N LEU A 124 7.26 6.49 -5.78
CA LEU A 124 8.10 7.62 -6.18
C LEU A 124 8.91 8.21 -5.01
N VAL A 125 8.27 8.37 -3.85
CA VAL A 125 8.90 9.01 -2.69
C VAL A 125 9.91 8.08 -2.01
N SER A 126 9.75 6.76 -2.13
CA SER A 126 10.65 5.77 -1.51
C SER A 126 12.12 5.88 -1.98
N VAL A 127 12.39 6.55 -3.09
CA VAL A 127 13.76 6.89 -3.54
C VAL A 127 14.54 7.65 -2.46
N GLY A 128 13.87 8.48 -1.66
CA GLY A 128 14.51 9.19 -0.55
C GLY A 128 14.97 8.29 0.61
N LEU A 129 14.77 6.98 0.52
CA LEU A 129 15.28 5.99 1.47
C LEU A 129 16.57 5.31 0.99
N ILE A 130 17.05 5.68 -0.20
CA ILE A 130 18.28 5.19 -0.84
C ILE A 130 19.28 6.35 -0.88
#